data_AF-A0A8C9JAJ2-F1
#
_entry.id   AF-A0A8C9JAJ2-F1
#
_cell.length_a   1.000
_cell.length_b   1.000
_cell.length_c   1.000
_cell.angle_alpha   90.00
_cell.angle_beta   90.00
_cell.angle_gamma   90.00
#
_symmetry.space_group_name_H-M   'P 1'
#
loop_
_entity.id
_entity.type
_entity.pdbx_description
1 polymer ?
#
loop_
_entity_poly.entity_id
_entity_poly.type
_entity_poly.pdbx_seq_one_letter_code
_entity_poly.pdbx_strand_id
1 'polypeptide(L)' 'LGLLYSFTTQLCISKLNNLKAETTKKIVLRLECVEPTFGPKRMPAVKRCKHFELGGYKKKKGQVIQF' A
#
# COMPACT_ATOMS: atom_id res chain seq x y z
N LEU A 1 4.10 2.59 -34.52
CA LEU A 1 3.05 3.46 -33.92
C LEU A 1 2.55 2.99 -32.55
N GLY A 2 2.26 1.69 -32.33
CA GLY A 2 1.71 1.21 -31.05
C GLY A 2 2.63 1.33 -29.81
N LEU A 3 3.93 1.05 -29.97
CA LEU A 3 4.89 1.20 -28.86
C LEU A 3 5.04 2.67 -28.43
N LEU A 4 5.13 3.59 -29.40
CA LEU A 4 5.17 5.03 -29.15
C LEU A 4 3.92 5.51 -28.40
N TYR A 5 2.73 4.95 -28.69
CA TYR A 5 1.48 5.28 -27.99
C TYR A 5 1.48 4.80 -26.53
N SER A 6 2.05 3.63 -26.24
CA SER A 6 2.25 3.15 -24.85
C SER A 6 3.28 3.97 -24.09
N PHE A 7 4.40 4.35 -24.72
CA PHE A 7 5.42 5.18 -24.09
C PHE A 7 4.92 6.61 -23.84
N THR A 8 4.15 7.20 -24.76
CA THR A 8 3.59 8.54 -24.58
C THR A 8 2.47 8.56 -23.54
N THR A 9 1.61 7.54 -23.47
CA THR A 9 0.59 7.42 -22.42
C THR A 9 1.19 7.17 -21.03
N GLN A 10 2.22 6.32 -20.90
CA GLN A 10 2.97 6.16 -19.65
C GLN A 10 3.69 7.44 -19.20
N LEU A 11 4.29 8.19 -20.13
CA LEU A 11 4.94 9.46 -19.83
C LEU A 11 3.93 10.58 -19.48
N CYS A 12 2.74 10.59 -20.11
CA CYS A 12 1.69 11.57 -19.82
C CYS A 12 1.04 11.34 -18.44
N ILE A 13 0.80 10.07 -18.06
CA ILE A 13 0.28 9.71 -16.73
C ILE A 13 1.27 10.08 -15.61
N SER A 14 2.57 9.94 -15.84
CA SER A 14 3.60 10.33 -14.86
C SER A 14 3.77 11.85 -14.73
N LYS A 15 3.56 12.62 -15.80
CA LYS A 15 3.67 14.09 -15.81
C LYS A 15 2.60 14.81 -14.97
N LEU A 16 1.42 14.20 -14.79
CA LEU A 16 0.28 14.79 -14.07
C LEU A 16 0.37 14.69 -12.53
N ASN A 17 1.35 13.98 -11.97
CA ASN A 17 1.44 13.71 -10.51
C ASN A 17 2.33 14.70 -9.73
N ASN A 18 2.83 15.76 -10.37
CA ASN A 18 3.81 16.68 -9.76
C ASN A 18 3.21 17.83 -8.94
N LEU A 19 1.89 17.87 -8.73
CA LEU A 19 1.21 18.93 -7.97
C LEU A 19 0.59 18.44 -6.65
N LYS A 20 1.01 17.29 -6.13
CA LYS A 20 0.43 16.72 -4.91
C LYS A 20 1.49 16.37 -3.89
N ALA A 21 1.78 17.32 -2.99
CA ALA A 21 2.61 17.09 -1.82
C ALA A 21 1.82 16.28 -0.77
N GLU A 22 1.63 14.99 -1.00
CA GLU A 22 1.11 14.09 0.03
C GLU A 22 2.24 13.68 0.98
N THR A 23 2.08 13.96 2.28
CA THR A 23 3.08 13.62 3.31
C THR A 23 3.10 12.12 3.63
N THR A 24 2.13 11.34 3.15
CA THR A 24 1.98 9.90 3.40
C THR A 24 1.38 9.19 2.19
N LYS A 25 1.87 7.98 1.90
CA LYS A 25 1.39 7.15 0.79
C LYS A 25 0.13 6.36 1.20
N LYS A 26 -0.74 6.04 0.24
CA LYS A 26 -1.86 5.11 0.46
C LYS A 26 -1.30 3.68 0.57
N ILE A 27 -1.60 3.00 1.68
CA ILE A 27 -1.19 1.61 1.92
C ILE A 27 -2.31 0.67 1.46
N VAL A 28 -1.95 -0.31 0.64
CA VAL A 28 -2.87 -1.35 0.16
C VAL A 28 -2.27 -2.70 0.49
N LEU A 29 -3.04 -3.55 1.17
CA LEU A 29 -2.60 -4.89 1.55
C LEU A 29 -3.03 -5.91 0.51
N ARG A 30 -2.14 -6.85 0.21
CA ARG A 30 -2.45 -8.04 -0.60
C ARG A 30 -2.74 -9.19 0.36
N LEU A 31 -4.00 -9.59 0.43
CA LEU A 31 -4.41 -10.76 1.19
C LEU A 31 -4.58 -11.93 0.22
N GLU A 32 -3.88 -13.01 0.50
CA GLU A 32 -4.03 -14.28 -0.22
C GLU A 32 -4.74 -15.27 0.69
N CYS A 33 -5.72 -15.99 0.13
CA CYS A 33 -6.36 -17.09 0.83
C CYS A 33 -5.36 -18.25 0.87
N VAL A 34 -5.13 -18.81 2.07
CA VAL A 34 -4.26 -19.99 2.25
C VAL A 34 -4.96 -21.27 1.77
N GLU A 35 -6.30 -21.23 1.66
CA GLU A 35 -7.08 -22.31 1.10
C GLU A 35 -7.18 -22.17 -0.43
N PRO A 36 -6.72 -23.18 -1.20
CA PRO A 36 -6.69 -23.12 -2.66
C PRO A 36 -8.08 -23.13 -3.31
N THR A 37 -9.13 -23.45 -2.54
CA THR A 37 -10.50 -23.67 -3.02
C THR A 37 -11.42 -22.46 -2.86
N PHE A 38 -11.04 -21.42 -2.11
CA PHE A 38 -11.97 -20.33 -1.79
C PHE A 38 -11.42 -18.91 -2.04
N GLY A 39 -11.88 -18.33 -3.15
CA GLY A 39 -12.21 -16.90 -3.23
C GLY A 39 -11.14 -15.92 -3.77
N PRO A 40 -11.58 -14.75 -4.27
CA PRO A 40 -10.73 -13.75 -4.92
C PRO A 40 -9.80 -13.03 -3.93
N LYS A 41 -8.59 -12.68 -4.41
CA LYS A 41 -7.63 -11.83 -3.69
C LYS A 41 -8.27 -10.47 -3.38
N ARG A 42 -8.68 -10.25 -2.13
CA ARG A 42 -9.26 -8.98 -1.68
C ARG A 42 -8.14 -8.05 -1.25
N MET A 43 -8.19 -6.80 -1.73
CA MET A 43 -7.21 -5.77 -1.41
C MET A 43 -7.85 -4.70 -0.53
N PRO A 44 -7.81 -4.83 0.81
CA PRO A 44 -8.34 -3.80 1.69
C PRO A 44 -7.45 -2.55 1.64
N ALA A 45 -8.08 -1.39 1.59
CA ALA A 45 -7.40 -0.11 1.72
C ALA A 45 -7.25 0.24 3.21
N VAL A 46 -6.03 0.53 3.64
CA VAL A 46 -5.74 0.98 5.00
C VAL A 46 -5.76 2.50 5.04
N LYS A 47 -6.17 3.08 6.19
CA LYS A 47 -6.07 4.52 6.42
C LYS A 47 -4.61 4.97 6.27
N ARG A 48 -4.39 6.22 5.85
CA ARG A 48 -3.05 6.78 5.75
C ARG A 48 -2.44 6.92 7.14
N CYS A 49 -1.23 6.38 7.32
CA CYS A 49 -0.45 6.52 8.54
C CYS A 49 1.02 6.80 8.19
N LYS A 50 1.76 7.42 9.11
CA LYS A 50 3.20 7.73 8.93
C LYS A 50 4.08 6.51 9.13
N HIS A 51 3.71 5.66 10.10
CA HIS A 51 4.41 4.43 10.43
C HIS A 51 3.49 3.24 10.15
N PHE A 52 3.96 2.29 9.35
CA PHE A 52 3.24 1.06 9.04
C PHE A 52 4.22 -0.10 9.07
N GLU A 53 4.02 -1.02 10.01
CA GLU A 53 4.82 -2.24 10.14
C GLU A 53 3.91 -3.46 10.06
N LEU A 54 4.30 -4.44 9.26
CA LEU A 54 3.65 -5.75 9.21
C LEU A 54 4.40 -6.72 10.11
N GLY A 55 3.69 -7.46 10.97
CA GLY A 55 4.30 -8.45 11.85
C GLY A 55 5.04 -7.87 13.07
N GLY A 56 4.78 -6.61 13.44
CA GLY A 56 5.40 -5.96 14.60
C GLY A 56 5.05 -6.59 15.95
N TYR A 57 5.74 -6.16 17.01
CA TYR A 57 5.54 -6.66 18.36
C TYR A 57 4.13 -6.33 18.90
N LYS A 58 3.42 -7.36 19.36
CA LYS A 58 2.15 -7.20 20.08
C LYS A 58 2.44 -6.64 21.47
N LYS A 59 1.99 -5.42 21.73
CA LYS A 59 2.09 -4.79 23.05
C LYS A 59 1.34 -5.64 24.09
N LYS A 60 2.00 -5.97 25.21
CA LYS A 60 1.38 -6.69 26.33
C LYS A 60 0.65 -5.70 27.24
N LYS A 61 -0.53 -6.09 27.73
CA LYS A 61 -1.32 -5.29 28.68
C LYS A 61 -0.59 -5.21 30.03
N GLY A 62 -0.44 -3.99 30.58
CA GLY A 62 0.13 -3.77 31.92
C GLY A 62 1.65 -3.83 32.02
N GLN A 63 2.38 -3.86 30.88
CA GLN A 63 3.84 -3.88 30.90
C GLN A 63 4.38 -2.46 31.13
N VAL A 64 5.09 -2.27 32.24
CA VAL A 64 5.78 -1.01 32.54
C VAL A 64 6.98 -0.89 31.62
N ILE A 65 7.11 0.26 30.97
CA ILE A 65 8.26 0.58 30.12
C ILE A 65 9.40 0.97 31.06
N GLN A 66 10.55 0.31 30.92
CA GLN A 66 11.73 0.64 31.72
C GLN A 66 12.31 1.95 31.19
N PHE A 67 12.54 2.90 32.11
CA PHE A 67 13.13 4.22 31.83
C PHE A 67 14.64 4.15 31.73
#